data_AF-A0A1H1R0L7-F1
#
_entry.id   AF-A0A1H1R0L7-F1
#
_cell.length_a   1.000
_cell.length_b   1.000
_cell.length_c   1.000
_cell.angle_alpha   90.00
_cell.angle_beta   90.00
_cell.angle_gamma   90.00
#
_symmetry.space_group_name_H-M   'P 1'
#
loop_
_entity.id
_entity.type
_entity.pdbx_description
1 polymer ?
#
loop_
_entity_poly.entity_id
_entity_poly.type
_entity_poly.pdbx_seq_one_letter_code
_entity_poly.pdbx_strand_id
1 'polypeptide(L)'
;MTDSRRPYDAAQPEPIDDNEDRMGSVHELDFDDEEPSAKIGDEIPEREREQLMPGERVREAGLTGGSVDDHQPTDDDLSPETLIRDDGARDAEEIGEGNQADWDLSVVGENDIGGGDGLDEAELADLDPLDGKR
;
A
#
# COMPACT_ATOMS: atom_id res chain seq x y z
N MET A 1 0.90 5.64 29.50
CA MET A 1 -0.54 5.57 29.79
C MET A 1 -1.25 6.01 28.52
N THR A 2 -1.75 5.07 27.72
CA THR A 2 -2.43 5.37 26.45
C THR A 2 -3.84 5.85 26.76
N ASP A 3 -4.03 7.17 26.77
CA ASP A 3 -5.36 7.76 26.83
C ASP A 3 -6.01 7.51 25.46
N SER A 4 -6.84 6.46 25.39
CA SER A 4 -7.67 6.18 24.22
C SER A 4 -8.60 7.37 24.01
N ARG A 5 -8.24 8.27 23.07
CA ARG A 5 -9.07 9.41 22.66
C ARG A 5 -10.33 8.99 21.89
N ARG A 6 -10.79 7.77 22.12
CA ARG A 6 -12.11 7.34 21.70
C ARG A 6 -13.11 8.21 22.46
N PRO A 7 -14.07 8.84 21.77
CA PRO A 7 -15.22 9.42 22.45
C PRO A 7 -15.77 8.39 23.43
N TYR A 8 -16.05 8.79 24.67
CA TYR A 8 -16.50 7.86 25.72
C TYR A 8 -17.73 7.02 25.30
N ASP A 9 -18.50 7.51 24.33
CA ASP A 9 -19.71 6.89 23.80
C ASP A 9 -19.52 6.18 22.45
N ALA A 10 -18.31 6.10 21.91
CA ALA A 10 -18.04 5.38 20.67
C ALA A 10 -18.18 3.86 20.91
N ALA A 11 -18.99 3.18 20.07
CA ALA A 11 -19.21 1.74 20.15
C ALA A 11 -17.88 1.00 19.97
N GLN A 12 -17.47 0.11 20.89
CA GLN A 12 -16.19 -0.63 20.82
C GLN A 12 -15.95 -1.22 19.43
N PRO A 13 -14.71 -1.18 18.90
CA PRO A 13 -14.44 -1.77 17.60
C PRO A 13 -14.69 -3.27 17.71
N GLU A 14 -15.21 -3.86 16.64
CA GLU A 14 -15.38 -5.31 16.53
C GLU A 14 -14.01 -5.99 16.79
N PRO A 15 -13.96 -7.12 17.51
CA PRO A 15 -12.73 -7.90 17.64
C PRO A 15 -12.27 -8.38 16.27
N ILE A 16 -10.98 -8.26 15.96
CA ILE A 16 -10.38 -8.85 14.74
C ILE A 16 -10.50 -10.37 14.86
N ASP A 17 -11.40 -10.98 14.11
CA ASP A 17 -11.70 -12.42 14.20
C ASP A 17 -11.26 -13.21 12.96
N ASP A 18 -11.05 -12.54 11.84
CA ASP A 18 -10.56 -13.14 10.61
C ASP A 18 -9.35 -12.40 9.98
N ASN A 19 -8.95 -12.88 8.81
CA ASN A 19 -7.85 -12.27 8.05
C ASN A 19 -8.29 -11.00 7.31
N GLU A 20 -9.58 -10.86 6.98
CA GLU A 20 -10.12 -9.70 6.28
C GLU A 20 -10.16 -8.50 7.23
N ASP A 21 -10.54 -8.70 8.50
CA ASP A 21 -10.45 -7.72 9.57
C ASP A 21 -9.01 -7.23 9.79
N ARG A 22 -8.03 -8.14 9.64
CA ARG A 22 -6.61 -7.82 9.86
C ARG A 22 -5.96 -7.15 8.65
N MET A 23 -6.24 -7.64 7.45
CA MET A 23 -5.49 -7.31 6.23
C MET A 23 -6.32 -6.59 5.16
N GLY A 24 -7.63 -6.44 5.34
CA GLY A 24 -8.56 -5.95 4.33
C GLY A 24 -9.00 -7.05 3.36
N SER A 25 -9.74 -6.67 2.31
CA SER A 25 -10.19 -7.61 1.29
C SER A 25 -9.01 -8.21 0.53
N VAL A 26 -8.75 -9.50 0.70
CA VAL A 26 -7.67 -10.19 0.00
C VAL A 26 -8.18 -10.70 -1.35
N HIS A 27 -7.65 -10.15 -2.44
CA HIS A 27 -7.94 -10.62 -3.79
C HIS A 27 -6.90 -11.65 -4.23
N GLU A 28 -7.34 -12.77 -4.79
CA GLU A 28 -6.44 -13.77 -5.34
C GLU A 28 -5.76 -13.20 -6.58
N LEU A 29 -4.43 -13.25 -6.61
CA LEU A 29 -3.65 -12.85 -7.77
C LEU A 29 -3.75 -13.96 -8.81
N ASP A 30 -4.23 -13.60 -9.99
CA ASP A 30 -4.30 -14.52 -11.14
C ASP A 30 -2.92 -14.61 -11.80
N PHE A 31 -2.14 -15.59 -11.35
CA PHE A 31 -0.86 -15.91 -11.97
C PHE A 31 -1.06 -17.05 -12.97
N ASP A 32 -0.42 -16.95 -14.13
CA ASP A 32 -0.31 -18.10 -15.03
C ASP A 32 0.43 -19.24 -14.29
N ASP A 33 -0.08 -20.48 -14.41
CA ASP A 33 0.51 -21.69 -13.80
C ASP A 33 1.94 -22.00 -14.29
N GLU A 34 2.37 -21.34 -15.37
CA GLU A 34 3.68 -21.53 -15.97
C GLU A 34 4.67 -20.51 -15.36
N GLU A 35 5.67 -21.00 -14.63
CA GLU A 35 6.71 -20.12 -14.05
C GLU A 35 7.35 -19.28 -15.18
N PRO A 36 7.42 -17.94 -15.02
CA PRO A 36 8.05 -17.09 -16.00
C PRO A 36 9.53 -17.48 -16.12
N SER A 37 9.87 -18.14 -17.24
CA SER A 37 11.25 -18.55 -17.54
C SER A 37 12.14 -17.37 -17.95
N ALA A 38 11.53 -16.22 -18.24
CA ALA A 38 12.19 -14.99 -18.62
C ALA A 38 12.92 -14.35 -17.44
N LYS A 39 14.14 -13.90 -17.67
CA LYS A 39 14.91 -13.10 -16.71
C LYS A 39 14.59 -11.62 -16.92
N ILE A 40 14.83 -10.82 -15.88
CA ILE A 40 14.75 -9.36 -15.98
C ILE A 40 15.66 -8.88 -17.12
N GLY A 41 15.06 -8.25 -18.13
CA GLY A 41 15.73 -7.78 -19.34
C GLY A 41 15.53 -8.64 -20.59
N ASP A 42 14.92 -9.81 -20.46
CA ASP A 42 14.47 -10.61 -21.60
C ASP A 42 13.26 -9.95 -22.27
N GLU A 43 13.05 -10.25 -23.55
CA GLU A 43 11.89 -9.77 -24.29
C GLU A 43 10.61 -10.42 -23.74
N ILE A 44 9.63 -9.58 -23.38
CA ILE A 44 8.34 -10.04 -22.88
C ILE A 44 7.59 -10.76 -24.01
N PRO A 45 7.04 -11.96 -23.79
CA PRO A 45 6.23 -12.69 -24.77
C PRO A 45 5.06 -11.84 -25.28
N GLU A 46 4.70 -12.00 -26.57
CA GLU A 46 3.66 -11.17 -27.20
C GLU A 46 2.33 -11.18 -26.44
N ARG A 47 1.90 -12.35 -25.95
CA ARG A 47 0.67 -12.52 -25.17
C ARG A 47 0.69 -11.74 -23.85
N GLU A 48 1.84 -11.66 -23.20
CA GLU A 48 2.01 -10.92 -21.96
C GLU A 48 2.15 -9.41 -22.24
N ARG A 49 2.82 -9.03 -23.33
CA ARG A 49 2.87 -7.64 -23.79
C ARG A 49 1.49 -7.07 -24.09
N GLU A 50 0.62 -7.82 -24.77
CA GLU A 50 -0.72 -7.34 -25.10
C GLU A 50 -1.56 -7.06 -23.83
N GLN A 51 -1.37 -7.85 -22.77
CA GLN A 51 -2.06 -7.68 -21.49
C GLN A 51 -1.48 -6.52 -20.67
N LEU A 52 -0.14 -6.47 -20.53
CA LEU A 52 0.53 -5.45 -19.72
C LEU A 52 0.62 -4.09 -20.41
N MET A 53 0.65 -4.08 -21.73
CA MET A 53 0.88 -2.89 -22.55
C MET A 53 -0.14 -2.85 -23.69
N PRO A 54 -1.43 -2.59 -23.38
CA PRO A 54 -2.43 -2.43 -24.42
C PRO A 54 -2.02 -1.32 -25.39
N GLY A 55 -2.44 -1.43 -26.65
CA GLY A 55 -1.98 -0.52 -27.71
C GLY A 55 -2.29 0.96 -27.44
N GLU A 56 -3.26 1.26 -26.60
CA GLU A 56 -3.58 2.61 -26.11
C GLU A 56 -2.48 3.17 -25.22
N ARG A 57 -2.10 2.45 -24.14
CA ARG A 57 -0.96 2.78 -23.28
C ARG A 57 0.33 3.02 -24.06
N VAL A 58 0.59 2.23 -25.09
CA VAL A 58 1.79 2.41 -25.95
C VAL A 58 1.74 3.73 -26.74
N ARG A 59 0.56 4.14 -27.20
CA ARG A 59 0.40 5.40 -27.96
C ARG A 59 0.46 6.63 -27.06
N GLU A 60 -0.05 6.50 -25.84
CA GLU A 60 -0.13 7.58 -24.85
C GLU A 60 1.08 7.68 -23.94
N ALA A 61 2.03 6.75 -24.05
CA ALA A 61 3.23 6.74 -23.22
C ALA A 61 4.00 8.08 -23.31
N GLY A 62 4.13 8.75 -22.17
CA GLY A 62 4.76 10.06 -22.03
C GLY A 62 3.88 11.24 -22.46
N LEU A 63 2.60 10.99 -22.75
CA LEU A 63 1.61 12.01 -23.07
C LEU A 63 0.62 12.14 -21.91
N THR A 64 0.43 13.36 -21.45
CA THR A 64 -0.67 13.73 -20.56
C THR A 64 -1.92 14.07 -21.37
N GLY A 65 -3.07 14.19 -20.73
CA GLY A 65 -4.34 14.56 -21.34
C GLY A 65 -4.27 15.87 -22.12
N GLY A 66 -3.44 16.81 -21.69
CA GLY A 66 -3.19 18.06 -22.44
C GLY A 66 -2.50 17.87 -23.80
N SER A 67 -2.01 16.66 -24.10
CA SER A 67 -1.28 16.31 -25.31
C SER A 67 -2.08 15.40 -26.26
N VAL A 68 -3.29 14.97 -25.87
CA VAL A 68 -4.21 14.17 -26.70
C VAL A 68 -5.38 15.03 -27.19
N ASP A 69 -5.92 14.71 -28.37
CA ASP A 69 -6.90 15.57 -29.07
C ASP A 69 -8.22 15.74 -28.28
N ASP A 70 -8.68 14.70 -27.59
CA ASP A 70 -9.93 14.71 -26.81
C ASP A 70 -9.76 15.21 -25.37
N HIS A 71 -8.51 15.49 -24.99
CA HIS A 71 -8.11 15.95 -23.68
C HIS A 71 -8.56 15.05 -22.53
N GLN A 72 -8.78 13.75 -22.79
CA GLN A 72 -9.09 12.79 -21.73
C GLN A 72 -7.84 12.50 -20.88
N PRO A 73 -8.02 12.17 -19.58
CA PRO A 73 -6.91 11.75 -18.74
C PRO A 73 -6.24 10.48 -19.29
N THR A 74 -4.91 10.46 -19.28
CA THR A 74 -4.09 9.28 -19.59
C THR A 74 -3.48 8.71 -18.32
N ASP A 75 -2.91 7.50 -18.38
CA ASP A 75 -2.19 6.88 -17.25
C ASP A 75 -1.03 7.74 -16.70
N ASP A 76 -0.53 8.71 -17.48
CA ASP A 76 0.56 9.62 -17.09
C ASP A 76 0.06 10.95 -16.49
N ASP A 77 -1.25 11.15 -16.38
CA ASP A 77 -1.82 12.33 -15.71
C ASP A 77 -1.81 12.22 -14.19
N LEU A 78 -1.68 13.37 -13.52
CA LEU A 78 -1.99 13.53 -12.10
C LEU A 78 -3.44 13.99 -11.92
N SER A 79 -4.37 13.29 -12.55
CA SER A 79 -5.81 13.56 -12.51
C SER A 79 -6.50 12.79 -11.37
N PRO A 80 -7.60 13.27 -10.79
CA PRO A 80 -8.34 12.53 -9.77
C PRO A 80 -8.74 11.11 -10.20
N GLU A 81 -8.96 10.88 -11.49
CA GLU A 81 -9.33 9.60 -12.09
C GLU A 81 -8.16 8.60 -12.11
N THR A 82 -6.91 9.09 -12.17
CA THR A 82 -5.68 8.28 -12.27
C THR A 82 -4.94 8.17 -10.94
N LEU A 83 -5.24 9.04 -9.98
CA LEU A 83 -4.65 9.03 -8.64
C LEU A 83 -5.31 7.98 -7.75
N ILE A 84 -4.49 7.31 -6.94
CA ILE A 84 -4.96 6.45 -5.85
C ILE A 84 -5.63 7.32 -4.78
N ARG A 85 -6.81 6.88 -4.32
CA ARG A 85 -7.58 7.60 -3.29
C ARG A 85 -6.88 7.49 -1.93
N ASP A 86 -6.73 8.62 -1.24
CA ASP A 86 -6.31 8.67 0.17
C ASP A 86 -7.56 8.67 1.08
N ASP A 87 -8.37 7.63 0.95
CA ASP A 87 -9.60 7.42 1.72
C ASP A 87 -9.46 6.29 2.76
N GLY A 88 -8.24 5.79 2.96
CA GLY A 88 -7.91 4.70 3.87
C GLY A 88 -8.08 3.32 3.25
N ALA A 89 -8.37 3.22 1.94
CA ALA A 89 -8.25 1.99 1.18
C ALA A 89 -6.79 1.48 1.19
N ARG A 90 -6.61 0.16 1.29
CA ARG A 90 -5.29 -0.49 1.25
C ARG A 90 -4.84 -0.78 -0.18
N ASP A 91 -5.77 -0.83 -1.13
CA ASP A 91 -5.50 -0.99 -2.56
C ASP A 91 -6.41 -0.10 -3.42
N ALA A 92 -6.19 -0.12 -4.74
CA ALA A 92 -6.89 0.77 -5.68
C ALA A 92 -8.38 0.42 -5.90
N GLU A 93 -8.77 -0.82 -5.61
CA GLU A 93 -10.12 -1.35 -5.82
C GLU A 93 -10.95 -1.35 -4.53
N GLU A 94 -10.30 -1.39 -3.37
CA GLU A 94 -10.92 -1.27 -2.05
C GLU A 94 -11.58 0.11 -1.87
N ILE A 95 -12.75 0.10 -1.24
CA ILE A 95 -13.43 1.33 -0.81
C ILE A 95 -12.89 1.68 0.57
N GLY A 96 -12.23 2.83 0.69
CA GLY A 96 -11.74 3.29 1.99
C GLY A 96 -12.87 3.72 2.92
N GLU A 97 -12.57 3.76 4.22
CA GLU A 97 -13.50 4.22 5.25
C GLU A 97 -13.72 5.74 5.27
N GLY A 98 -13.12 6.47 4.31
CA GLY A 98 -13.24 7.92 4.16
C GLY A 98 -12.32 8.69 5.10
N ASN A 99 -11.42 8.00 5.80
CA ASN A 99 -10.37 8.59 6.62
C ASN A 99 -9.06 8.50 5.87
N GLN A 100 -8.31 9.58 5.82
CA GLN A 100 -6.99 9.60 5.22
C GLN A 100 -6.08 8.57 5.90
N ALA A 101 -5.30 7.82 5.10
CA ALA A 101 -4.53 6.67 5.58
C ALA A 101 -3.51 7.05 6.68
N ASP A 102 -3.04 8.30 6.66
CA ASP A 102 -1.87 8.74 7.43
C ASP A 102 -2.20 9.56 8.71
N TRP A 103 -3.45 9.55 9.20
CA TRP A 103 -3.89 10.57 10.17
C TRP A 103 -3.79 10.23 11.65
N ASP A 104 -3.33 9.03 12.02
CA ASP A 104 -3.01 8.73 13.41
C ASP A 104 -1.62 9.29 13.80
N LEU A 105 -1.49 10.61 13.69
CA LEU A 105 -0.33 11.34 14.17
C LEU A 105 -0.53 11.69 15.64
N SER A 106 0.45 11.32 16.47
CA SER A 106 0.50 11.72 17.86
C SER A 106 1.54 12.81 18.06
N VAL A 107 1.19 13.85 18.83
CA VAL A 107 2.19 14.83 19.30
C VAL A 107 3.00 14.13 20.38
N VAL A 108 4.24 13.79 20.04
CA VAL A 108 5.22 13.14 20.89
C VAL A 108 6.29 14.13 21.36
N GLY A 109 6.90 13.87 22.51
CA GLY A 109 8.10 14.59 22.94
C GLY A 109 9.31 14.18 22.10
N GLU A 110 10.42 14.91 22.19
CA GLU A 110 11.68 14.61 21.48
C GLU A 110 12.11 13.14 21.66
N ASN A 111 11.99 12.63 22.89
CA ASN A 111 12.40 11.30 23.30
C ASN A 111 11.41 10.19 22.91
N ASP A 112 10.27 10.55 22.32
CA ASP A 112 9.19 9.63 21.94
C ASP A 112 9.01 9.59 20.41
N ILE A 113 9.87 10.30 19.65
CA ILE A 113 9.88 10.27 18.19
C ILE A 113 10.58 8.98 17.74
N GLY A 114 9.92 8.22 16.85
CA GLY A 114 10.47 6.96 16.33
C GLY A 114 10.42 5.83 17.36
N GLY A 115 11.54 5.12 17.57
CA GLY A 115 11.66 4.07 18.59
C GLY A 115 11.72 4.59 20.02
N GLY A 116 11.82 5.92 20.20
CA GLY A 116 11.99 6.58 21.48
C GLY A 116 13.37 6.37 22.12
N ASP A 117 13.47 6.64 23.42
CA ASP A 117 14.68 6.37 24.21
C ASP A 117 14.79 4.86 24.53
N GLY A 118 15.92 4.26 24.19
CA GLY A 118 16.17 2.85 24.50
C GLY A 118 17.25 2.24 23.65
N LEU A 119 17.47 0.95 23.85
CA LEU A 119 18.25 0.13 22.95
C LEU A 119 17.35 -0.27 21.77
N ASP A 120 17.91 -0.25 20.57
CA ASP A 120 17.17 -0.73 19.40
C ASP A 120 16.96 -2.25 19.47
N GLU A 121 16.12 -2.79 18.56
CA GLU A 121 15.83 -4.23 18.54
C GLU A 121 17.09 -5.08 18.35
N ALA A 122 18.14 -4.56 17.70
CA ALA A 122 19.39 -5.28 17.47
C ALA A 122 20.24 -5.34 18.76
N GLU A 123 20.37 -4.23 19.47
CA GLU A 123 21.05 -4.14 20.76
C GLU A 123 20.32 -4.94 21.85
N LEU A 124 18.98 -4.97 21.82
CA LEU A 124 18.19 -5.84 22.68
C LEU A 124 18.41 -7.33 22.35
N ALA A 125 18.53 -7.69 21.07
CA ALA A 125 18.81 -9.07 20.66
C ALA A 125 20.20 -9.55 21.10
N ASP A 126 21.18 -8.66 21.23
CA ASP A 126 22.50 -8.99 21.80
C ASP A 126 22.44 -9.20 23.33
N LEU A 127 21.55 -8.48 24.03
CA LEU A 127 21.40 -8.58 25.49
C LEU A 127 20.50 -9.74 25.94
N ASP A 128 19.39 -9.96 25.23
CA ASP A 128 18.38 -10.98 25.48
C ASP A 128 17.99 -11.69 24.16
N PRO A 129 18.92 -12.50 23.60
CA PRO A 129 18.66 -13.22 22.36
C PRO A 129 17.50 -14.21 22.54
N LEU A 130 16.62 -14.29 21.53
CA LEU A 130 15.44 -15.16 21.53
C LEU A 130 15.77 -16.65 21.73
N ASP A 131 17.00 -17.06 21.43
CA ASP A 131 17.47 -18.43 21.60
C ASP A 131 18.13 -18.69 22.97
N GLY A 132 18.17 -17.68 23.86
CA GLY A 132 18.66 -17.75 25.22
C GLY A 132 20.17 -17.98 25.36
N LYS A 133 20.96 -17.83 24.29
CA LYS A 133 22.41 -18.05 24.32
C LYS A 133 23.16 -16.74 24.54
N ARG A 134 23.88 -16.65 25.65
CA ARG A 134 24.86 -15.57 25.93
C ARG A 134 26.28 -15.99 25.56
#